data_AF-A0AA36N790-F1
#
_entry.id   AF-A0AA36N790-F1
#
_cell.length_a   1.000
_cell.length_b   1.000
_cell.length_c   1.000
_cell.angle_alpha   90.00
_cell.angle_beta   90.00
_cell.angle_gamma   90.00
#
_symmetry.space_group_name_H-M   'P 1'
#
loop_
_entity.id
_entity.type
_entity.pdbx_description
1 polymer ?
#
loop_
_entity_poly.entity_id
_entity_poly.type
_entity_poly.pdbx_seq_one_letter_code
_entity_poly.pdbx_strand_id
1 'polypeptide(L)'
;MPVLSPAEQLASQLGCDVSLAQAALKVCHGGVPAAAQVIEQGRERPLEPYEGLLAQARVRRALEEQPGPPEEKWLICIRTFGRPGTRGLQSELHRLLFGALKMKQARILEEKLETSNLTLLALRRLAKTKSPEAFRHALKQRGVGRVTAKTAQVLAEKLCEPLEEVEKKLAPAEKGLPDLTLAALERALGPGAHKRCLIFVSHTDAAWSSGQYAAALKRPWADRVVVGVRGAHLQVRFIEEAAPAGSHIVIMDDNIEKLVVEVPDDAIVAKQKAAGIQDCYTLPLSWKDSMSPLWGTGLQAVQESEVLCFLRSLCPELARWKATRQVEAALRNAKVGSLKKFQALSPQRAQGLLRCLSAKKRKACHAAAKGLEGRISDVKLSAPRMLARPGERTSKTREPELCQLIRRAGREMTQQGVHLWGINPTRNHYFLKGRGDDMRQRALSQGIFQDFSNRLGLVYGAWFGIRVTHKPQLYTRQGQIKDDVERTLRYWHHDGKLLRFTRYSADKNSFRPGQFGCKKGGISSSSSPQAHGAEADAATRALVAEFGAYARLPRAGERSSCGLIWTPEVERSKPAVSDPKAKRVKRG
;
A
#
# COMPACT_ATOMS: atom_id res chain seq x y z
N MET A 1 -43.25 -31.50 8.06
CA MET A 1 -41.98 -31.01 8.63
C MET A 1 -41.49 -29.87 7.74
N PRO A 2 -41.27 -28.65 8.25
CA PRO A 2 -40.66 -27.58 7.46
C PRO A 2 -39.25 -27.98 7.04
N VAL A 3 -38.90 -27.75 5.77
CA VAL A 3 -37.55 -27.99 5.25
C VAL A 3 -36.64 -26.90 5.80
N LEU A 4 -35.70 -27.27 6.67
CA LEU A 4 -34.68 -26.35 7.19
C LEU A 4 -33.82 -25.82 6.04
N SER A 5 -33.49 -24.53 6.06
CA SER A 5 -32.53 -23.92 5.15
C SER A 5 -31.12 -24.53 5.33
N PRO A 6 -30.21 -24.43 4.34
CA PRO A 6 -28.84 -24.92 4.49
C PRO A 6 -28.11 -24.34 5.72
N ALA A 7 -28.41 -23.10 6.11
CA ALA A 7 -27.85 -22.47 7.29
C ALA A 7 -28.38 -23.09 8.59
N GLU A 8 -29.69 -23.36 8.67
CA GLU A 8 -30.29 -24.01 9.83
C GLU A 8 -29.84 -25.46 9.96
N GLN A 9 -29.69 -26.18 8.84
CA GLN A 9 -29.13 -27.53 8.83
C GLN A 9 -27.69 -27.55 9.33
N LEU A 10 -26.83 -26.66 8.81
CA LEU A 10 -25.44 -26.56 9.22
C LEU A 10 -25.29 -26.11 10.68
N ALA A 11 -26.11 -25.15 11.11
CA ALA A 11 -26.16 -24.67 12.48
C ALA A 11 -26.57 -25.77 13.46
N SER A 12 -27.61 -26.55 13.10
CA SER A 12 -28.06 -27.72 13.87
C SER A 12 -26.99 -28.81 13.92
N GLN A 13 -26.39 -29.15 12.78
CA GLN A 13 -25.34 -30.17 12.67
C GLN A 13 -24.13 -29.84 13.55
N LEU A 14 -23.71 -28.59 13.58
CA LEU A 14 -22.54 -28.17 14.34
C LEU A 14 -22.92 -27.74 15.77
N GLY A 15 -24.18 -27.45 16.07
CA GLY A 15 -24.57 -26.84 17.35
C GLY A 15 -24.08 -25.39 17.48
N CYS A 16 -24.22 -24.58 16.44
CA CYS A 16 -23.87 -23.15 16.45
C CYS A 16 -25.07 -22.25 16.10
N ASP A 17 -24.89 -20.93 16.18
CA ASP A 17 -25.93 -19.97 15.79
C ASP A 17 -26.19 -19.99 14.28
N VAL A 18 -27.46 -19.81 13.87
CA VAL A 18 -27.86 -19.81 12.45
C VAL A 18 -27.21 -18.67 11.67
N SER A 19 -26.99 -17.50 12.28
CA SER A 19 -26.30 -16.37 11.64
C SER A 19 -24.84 -16.69 11.34
N LEU A 20 -24.18 -17.46 12.22
CA LEU A 20 -22.80 -17.93 12.03
C LEU A 20 -22.74 -18.90 10.85
N ALA A 21 -23.62 -19.90 10.82
CA ALA A 21 -23.73 -20.85 9.71
C ALA A 21 -24.06 -20.14 8.39
N GLN A 22 -24.98 -19.17 8.41
CA GLN A 22 -25.36 -18.39 7.24
C GLN A 22 -24.21 -17.55 6.70
N ALA A 23 -23.45 -16.91 7.58
CA ALA A 23 -22.26 -16.18 7.18
C ALA A 23 -21.21 -17.13 6.58
N ALA A 24 -21.08 -18.35 7.10
CA ALA A 24 -20.03 -19.28 6.69
C ALA A 24 -20.35 -19.82 5.30
N LEU A 25 -21.61 -20.21 5.10
CA LEU A 25 -22.15 -20.57 3.80
C LEU A 25 -22.02 -19.41 2.80
N LYS A 26 -22.28 -18.16 3.21
CA LYS A 26 -22.11 -17.00 2.34
C LYS A 26 -20.67 -16.82 1.88
N VAL A 27 -19.68 -17.09 2.72
CA VAL A 27 -18.26 -17.02 2.34
C VAL A 27 -17.85 -18.21 1.47
N CYS A 28 -18.39 -19.39 1.76
CA CYS A 28 -18.12 -20.63 1.04
C CYS A 28 -19.05 -20.84 -0.18
N HIS A 29 -19.77 -19.82 -0.64
CA HIS A 29 -20.73 -19.88 -1.78
C HIS A 29 -21.75 -21.00 -1.69
N GLY A 30 -22.27 -21.26 -0.50
CA GLY A 30 -23.21 -22.34 -0.22
C GLY A 30 -22.57 -23.72 -0.06
N GLY A 31 -21.24 -23.84 -0.16
CA GLY A 31 -20.51 -25.07 0.08
C GLY A 31 -20.52 -25.46 1.57
N VAL A 32 -21.45 -26.34 1.94
CA VAL A 32 -21.67 -26.80 3.33
C VAL A 32 -20.40 -27.38 3.98
N PRO A 33 -19.60 -28.26 3.34
CA PRO A 33 -18.40 -28.82 3.97
C PRO A 33 -17.32 -27.78 4.29
N ALA A 34 -17.09 -26.83 3.37
CA ALA A 34 -16.13 -25.76 3.58
C ALA A 34 -16.60 -24.80 4.68
N ALA A 35 -17.91 -24.50 4.73
CA ALA A 35 -18.50 -23.70 5.79
C ALA A 35 -18.39 -24.38 7.15
N ALA A 36 -18.57 -25.71 7.21
CA ALA A 36 -18.40 -26.48 8.43
C ALA A 36 -16.97 -26.43 8.96
N GLN A 37 -15.99 -26.66 8.08
CA GLN A 37 -14.57 -26.61 8.42
C GLN A 37 -14.16 -25.22 8.98
N VAL A 38 -14.70 -24.14 8.41
CA VAL A 38 -14.49 -22.77 8.92
C VAL A 38 -15.04 -22.62 10.34
N ILE A 39 -16.22 -23.15 10.63
CA ILE A 39 -16.83 -23.03 11.97
C ILE A 39 -16.06 -23.87 12.99
N GLU A 40 -15.66 -25.09 12.64
CA GLU A 40 -14.91 -25.99 13.51
C GLU A 40 -13.52 -25.44 13.84
N GLN A 41 -12.79 -24.91 12.86
CA GLN A 41 -11.50 -24.24 13.08
C GLN A 41 -11.64 -23.02 14.02
N GLY A 42 -12.77 -22.32 13.98
CA GLY A 42 -13.06 -21.19 14.86
C GLY A 42 -13.31 -21.61 16.30
N ARG A 43 -13.83 -22.83 16.51
CA ARG A 43 -14.05 -23.39 17.85
C ARG A 43 -12.77 -23.88 18.50
N GLU A 44 -11.85 -24.45 17.71
CA GLU A 44 -10.53 -24.88 18.20
C GLU A 44 -9.64 -23.69 18.58
N ARG A 45 -9.95 -22.49 18.07
CA ARG A 45 -9.23 -21.24 18.35
C ARG A 45 -10.20 -20.15 18.81
N PRO A 46 -10.77 -20.26 20.03
CA PRO A 46 -11.85 -19.38 20.52
C PRO A 46 -11.44 -17.91 20.71
N LEU A 47 -10.17 -17.57 20.50
CA LEU A 47 -9.64 -16.20 20.48
C LEU A 47 -9.48 -15.63 19.06
N GLU A 48 -9.69 -16.42 18.00
CA GLU A 48 -9.90 -15.89 16.67
C GLU A 48 -11.40 -15.65 16.48
N PRO A 49 -11.85 -14.38 16.40
CA PRO A 49 -13.21 -14.10 15.97
C PRO A 49 -13.42 -14.81 14.64
N TYR A 50 -14.58 -15.44 14.45
CA TYR A 50 -15.01 -16.02 13.18
C TYR A 50 -14.68 -15.15 11.94
N GLU A 51 -14.66 -13.83 12.10
CA GLU A 51 -14.19 -12.85 11.12
C GLU A 51 -12.76 -13.09 10.62
N GLY A 52 -11.84 -13.57 11.47
CA GLY A 52 -10.47 -13.95 11.13
C GLY A 52 -10.40 -15.09 10.13
N LEU A 53 -11.19 -16.15 10.33
CA LEU A 53 -11.25 -17.27 9.38
C LEU A 53 -11.90 -16.87 8.06
N LEU A 54 -12.94 -16.02 8.11
CA LEU A 54 -13.51 -15.44 6.91
C LEU A 54 -12.50 -14.57 6.15
N ALA A 55 -11.72 -13.76 6.86
CA ALA A 55 -10.66 -12.95 6.27
C ALA A 55 -9.59 -13.85 5.63
N GLN A 56 -9.16 -14.93 6.31
CA GLN A 56 -8.23 -15.91 5.77
C GLN A 56 -8.73 -16.53 4.46
N ALA A 57 -9.98 -17.02 4.45
CA ALA A 57 -10.59 -17.59 3.26
C ALA A 57 -10.67 -16.59 2.11
N ARG A 58 -11.02 -15.33 2.40
CA ARG A 58 -11.10 -14.25 1.40
C ARG A 58 -9.73 -13.88 0.82
N VAL A 59 -8.70 -13.76 1.66
CA VAL A 59 -7.33 -13.47 1.22
C VAL A 59 -6.79 -14.61 0.37
N ARG A 60 -6.92 -15.86 0.84
CA ARG A 60 -6.47 -17.06 0.11
C ARG A 60 -7.13 -17.14 -1.26
N ARG A 61 -8.46 -17.04 -1.32
CA ARG A 61 -9.20 -17.04 -2.58
C ARG A 61 -8.75 -15.93 -3.54
N ALA A 62 -8.59 -14.71 -3.03
CA ALA A 62 -8.19 -13.57 -3.85
C ALA A 62 -6.75 -13.71 -4.41
N LEU A 63 -5.89 -14.47 -3.75
CA LEU A 63 -4.57 -14.86 -4.28
C LEU A 63 -4.70 -16.04 -5.25
N GLU A 64 -5.46 -17.08 -4.93
CA GLU A 64 -5.65 -18.27 -5.78
C GLU A 64 -6.23 -17.95 -7.15
N GLU A 65 -7.22 -17.03 -7.21
CA GLU A 65 -7.84 -16.53 -8.45
C GLU A 65 -6.85 -15.79 -9.39
N GLN A 66 -5.64 -15.47 -8.90
CA GLN A 66 -4.62 -14.81 -9.71
C GLN A 66 -3.85 -15.84 -10.54
N PRO A 67 -3.63 -15.58 -11.85
CA PRO A 67 -2.77 -16.42 -12.67
C PRO A 67 -1.31 -16.28 -12.26
N GLY A 68 -0.51 -17.27 -12.64
CA GLY A 68 0.93 -17.29 -12.42
C GLY A 68 1.33 -18.08 -11.16
N PRO A 69 2.64 -18.26 -10.96
CA PRO A 69 3.15 -19.00 -9.81
C PRO A 69 3.03 -18.18 -8.52
N PRO A 70 3.02 -18.82 -7.33
CA PRO A 70 2.78 -18.16 -6.04
C PRO A 70 3.64 -16.92 -5.78
N GLU A 71 4.91 -16.93 -6.18
CA GLU A 71 5.86 -15.82 -6.02
C GLU A 71 5.55 -14.57 -6.85
N GLU A 72 4.69 -14.69 -7.87
CA GLU A 72 4.21 -13.56 -8.66
C GLU A 72 2.82 -13.08 -8.25
N LYS A 73 2.15 -13.80 -7.35
CA LYS A 73 0.85 -13.45 -6.79
C LYS A 73 1.02 -12.40 -5.70
N TRP A 74 0.16 -11.40 -5.71
CA TRP A 74 0.19 -10.32 -4.75
C TRP A 74 -1.21 -9.74 -4.53
N LEU A 75 -1.45 -9.17 -3.35
CA LEU A 75 -2.76 -8.62 -3.03
C LEU A 75 -2.62 -7.27 -2.34
N ILE A 76 -3.38 -6.27 -2.81
CA ILE A 76 -3.51 -4.98 -2.15
C ILE A 76 -4.60 -5.08 -1.10
N CYS A 77 -4.27 -4.80 0.15
CA CYS A 77 -5.20 -4.72 1.27
C CYS A 77 -5.29 -3.27 1.72
N ILE A 78 -6.45 -2.66 1.50
CA ILE A 78 -6.74 -1.29 1.89
C ILE A 78 -7.32 -1.33 3.30
N ARG A 79 -6.70 -0.63 4.25
CA ARG A 79 -7.24 -0.50 5.62
C ARG A 79 -8.03 0.79 5.73
N THR A 80 -9.23 0.73 6.31
CA THR A 80 -10.12 1.90 6.45
C THR A 80 -10.83 1.94 7.80
N PHE A 81 -11.12 3.16 8.26
CA PHE A 81 -11.93 3.43 9.45
C PHE A 81 -12.65 4.78 9.30
N GLY A 82 -13.98 4.76 9.27
CA GLY A 82 -14.84 5.93 9.25
C GLY A 82 -14.78 6.71 7.92
N ARG A 83 -14.51 6.03 6.80
CA ARG A 83 -14.44 6.67 5.46
C ARG A 83 -15.20 5.94 4.35
N PRO A 84 -16.48 5.56 4.54
CA PRO A 84 -17.27 4.97 3.46
C PRO A 84 -17.40 5.93 2.26
N GLY A 85 -17.37 7.24 2.50
CA GLY A 85 -17.71 8.28 1.54
C GLY A 85 -19.13 8.79 1.77
N THR A 86 -19.28 10.10 1.90
CA THR A 86 -20.54 10.70 2.39
C THR A 86 -21.61 10.81 1.30
N ARG A 87 -21.23 10.77 0.02
CA ARG A 87 -22.17 11.02 -1.10
C ARG A 87 -23.29 9.98 -1.23
N GLY A 88 -23.05 8.72 -0.88
CA GLY A 88 -24.03 7.65 -1.10
C GLY A 88 -25.11 7.50 -0.02
N LEU A 89 -24.98 8.22 1.10
CA LEU A 89 -25.71 7.90 2.34
C LEU A 89 -26.43 9.08 2.96
N GLN A 90 -26.09 10.28 2.52
CA GLN A 90 -26.81 11.47 2.90
C GLN A 90 -28.17 11.42 2.21
N SER A 91 -29.24 11.42 3.01
CA SER A 91 -30.60 11.61 2.48
C SER A 91 -30.60 12.81 1.54
N GLU A 92 -31.47 12.83 0.54
CA GLU A 92 -31.55 14.01 -0.35
C GLU A 92 -31.77 15.30 0.47
N LEU A 93 -32.45 15.17 1.62
CA LEU A 93 -32.61 16.23 2.60
C LEU A 93 -31.27 16.69 3.20
N HIS A 94 -30.46 15.76 3.71
CA HIS A 94 -29.13 16.07 4.22
C HIS A 94 -28.29 16.82 3.18
N ARG A 95 -28.23 16.29 1.95
CA ARG A 95 -27.45 16.89 0.85
C ARG A 95 -27.91 18.32 0.56
N LEU A 96 -29.22 18.53 0.50
CA LEU A 96 -29.81 19.85 0.29
C LEU A 96 -29.50 20.81 1.45
N LEU A 97 -29.68 20.39 2.70
CA LEU A 97 -29.46 21.23 3.88
C LEU A 97 -28.01 21.70 4.00
N PHE A 98 -27.06 20.79 3.80
CA PHE A 98 -25.63 21.13 3.87
C PHE A 98 -25.14 21.93 2.66
N GLY A 99 -25.88 21.90 1.54
CA GLY A 99 -25.62 22.73 0.35
C GLY A 99 -26.21 24.13 0.46
N ALA A 100 -27.29 24.25 1.22
CA ALA A 100 -27.99 25.51 1.44
C ALA A 100 -27.46 26.30 2.65
N LEU A 101 -27.01 25.61 3.70
CA LEU A 101 -26.79 26.20 5.03
C LEU A 101 -25.39 25.90 5.58
N LYS A 102 -24.96 26.69 6.59
CA LYS A 102 -23.73 26.40 7.35
C LYS A 102 -23.88 25.09 8.13
N MET A 103 -22.80 24.31 8.25
CA MET A 103 -22.77 22.97 8.88
C MET A 103 -23.55 22.89 10.22
N LYS A 104 -23.35 23.83 11.15
CA LYS A 104 -24.07 23.83 12.44
C LYS A 104 -25.58 24.05 12.28
N GLN A 105 -25.99 24.92 11.35
CA GLN A 105 -27.40 25.19 11.05
C GLN A 105 -28.05 24.00 10.35
N ALA A 106 -27.35 23.39 9.40
CA ALA A 106 -27.83 22.20 8.68
C ALA A 106 -28.11 21.04 9.64
N ARG A 107 -27.17 20.71 10.54
CA ARG A 107 -27.36 19.65 11.56
C ARG A 107 -28.58 19.88 12.46
N ILE A 108 -28.69 21.09 13.03
CA ILE A 108 -29.82 21.42 13.94
C ILE A 108 -31.14 21.34 13.18
N LEU A 109 -31.16 21.74 11.92
CA LEU A 109 -32.39 21.73 11.12
C LEU A 109 -32.75 20.31 10.67
N GLU A 110 -31.77 19.50 10.30
CA GLU A 110 -31.94 18.09 9.95
C GLU A 110 -32.60 17.30 11.10
N GLU A 111 -32.04 17.37 12.30
CA GLU A 111 -32.58 16.70 13.50
C GLU A 111 -34.04 17.10 13.78
N LYS A 112 -34.37 18.39 13.61
CA LYS A 112 -35.74 18.89 13.77
C LYS A 112 -36.69 18.39 12.69
N LEU A 113 -36.22 18.31 11.45
CA LEU A 113 -37.02 17.84 10.32
C LEU A 113 -37.29 16.35 10.44
N GLU A 114 -36.31 15.56 10.89
CA GLU A 114 -36.46 14.14 11.21
C GLU A 114 -37.46 13.93 12.34
N THR A 115 -37.33 14.67 13.45
CA THR A 115 -38.28 14.63 14.58
C THR A 115 -39.71 15.02 14.16
N SER A 116 -39.83 15.90 13.17
CA SER A 116 -41.12 16.35 12.63
C SER A 116 -41.64 15.47 11.49
N ASN A 117 -40.94 14.38 11.16
CA ASN A 117 -41.25 13.47 10.04
C ASN A 117 -41.48 14.19 8.69
N LEU A 118 -40.72 15.26 8.44
CA LEU A 118 -40.82 16.06 7.21
C LEU A 118 -39.83 15.55 6.15
N THR A 119 -40.35 14.88 5.13
CA THR A 119 -39.55 14.43 3.98
C THR A 119 -39.14 15.59 3.07
N LEU A 120 -38.10 15.40 2.24
CA LEU A 120 -37.71 16.39 1.24
C LEU A 120 -38.85 16.74 0.28
N LEU A 121 -39.64 15.75 -0.13
CA LEU A 121 -40.79 15.97 -1.01
C LEU A 121 -41.85 16.87 -0.35
N ALA A 122 -42.12 16.66 0.94
CA ALA A 122 -43.04 17.51 1.70
C ALA A 122 -42.51 18.95 1.79
N LEU A 123 -41.21 19.12 2.05
CA LEU A 123 -40.56 20.43 2.08
C LEU A 123 -40.62 21.14 0.72
N ARG A 124 -40.36 20.44 -0.38
CA ARG A 124 -40.48 20.98 -1.75
C ARG A 124 -41.90 21.46 -2.06
N ARG A 125 -42.93 20.69 -1.68
CA ARG A 125 -44.35 21.10 -1.85
C ARG A 125 -44.68 22.35 -1.04
N LEU A 126 -44.18 22.44 0.19
CA LEU A 126 -44.37 23.61 1.05
C LEU A 126 -43.67 24.86 0.49
N ALA A 127 -42.46 24.72 -0.05
CA ALA A 127 -41.69 25.83 -0.60
C ALA A 127 -42.30 26.39 -1.90
N LYS A 128 -42.84 25.53 -2.78
CA LYS A 128 -43.44 25.95 -4.07
C LYS A 128 -44.73 26.75 -3.95
N THR A 129 -45.47 26.57 -2.85
CA THR A 129 -46.83 27.10 -2.72
C THR A 129 -46.92 28.37 -1.88
N LYS A 130 -45.79 28.85 -1.34
CA LYS A 130 -45.79 29.85 -0.26
C LYS A 130 -44.68 30.87 -0.46
N SER A 131 -44.94 32.12 -0.03
CA SER A 131 -43.89 33.10 0.19
C SER A 131 -42.91 32.59 1.27
N PRO A 132 -41.66 33.10 1.33
CA PRO A 132 -40.70 32.70 2.37
C PRO A 132 -41.24 32.82 3.81
N GLU A 133 -42.09 33.82 4.08
CA GLU A 133 -42.75 34.00 5.38
C GLU A 133 -43.79 32.94 5.65
N ALA A 134 -44.63 32.61 4.66
CA ALA A 134 -45.63 31.56 4.76
C ALA A 134 -44.98 30.17 4.86
N PHE A 135 -43.84 29.93 4.19
CA PHE A 135 -43.03 28.71 4.33
C PHE A 135 -42.45 28.59 5.75
N ARG A 136 -41.87 29.67 6.27
CA ARG A 136 -41.38 29.72 7.66
C ARG A 136 -42.49 29.44 8.68
N HIS A 137 -43.67 30.03 8.50
CA HIS A 137 -44.82 29.79 9.37
C HIS A 137 -45.26 28.32 9.33
N ALA A 138 -45.29 27.71 8.14
CA ALA A 138 -45.62 26.30 7.96
C ALA A 138 -44.62 25.36 8.65
N LEU A 139 -43.32 25.65 8.56
CA LEU A 139 -42.29 24.90 9.30
C LEU A 139 -42.50 24.99 10.81
N LYS A 140 -42.82 26.19 11.33
CA LYS A 140 -43.10 26.40 12.75
C LYS A 140 -44.33 25.61 13.21
N GLN A 141 -45.41 25.60 12.42
CA GLN A 141 -46.62 24.81 12.71
C GLN A 141 -46.37 23.29 12.74
N ARG A 142 -45.33 22.82 12.04
CA ARG A 142 -44.92 21.41 12.00
C ARG A 142 -43.90 21.04 13.08
N GLY A 143 -43.61 21.93 14.03
CA GLY A 143 -42.66 21.67 15.12
C GLY A 143 -41.21 22.09 14.83
N VAL A 144 -40.92 22.61 13.63
CA VAL A 144 -39.57 23.07 13.25
C VAL A 144 -39.37 24.52 13.70
N GLY A 145 -39.19 24.70 15.01
CA GLY A 145 -39.02 26.01 15.63
C GLY A 145 -37.65 26.66 15.41
N ARG A 146 -37.54 27.98 15.65
CA ARG A 146 -36.30 28.79 15.57
C ARG A 146 -35.63 28.89 14.18
N VAL A 147 -36.39 28.71 13.10
CA VAL A 147 -35.92 29.02 11.74
C VAL A 147 -36.00 30.53 11.52
N THR A 148 -34.88 31.18 11.21
CA THR A 148 -34.83 32.62 10.91
C THR A 148 -35.49 32.91 9.55
N ALA A 149 -35.95 34.15 9.33
CA ALA A 149 -36.49 34.57 8.02
C ALA A 149 -35.49 34.28 6.88
N LYS A 150 -34.22 34.66 7.09
CA LYS A 150 -33.14 34.39 6.14
C LYS A 150 -32.92 32.91 5.87
N THR A 151 -32.94 32.06 6.90
CA THR A 151 -32.79 30.60 6.73
C THR A 151 -33.96 30.00 5.95
N ALA A 152 -35.20 30.44 6.26
CA ALA A 152 -36.38 29.96 5.55
C ALA A 152 -36.38 30.39 4.08
N GLN A 153 -35.97 31.63 3.79
CA GLN A 153 -35.82 32.14 2.43
C GLN A 153 -34.79 31.31 1.65
N VAL A 154 -33.56 31.18 2.17
CA VAL A 154 -32.50 30.39 1.50
C VAL A 154 -32.95 28.95 1.27
N LEU A 155 -33.62 28.34 2.25
CA LEU A 155 -34.10 26.97 2.11
C LEU A 155 -35.22 26.86 1.07
N ALA A 156 -36.17 27.79 1.03
CA ALA A 156 -37.24 27.80 0.04
C ALA A 156 -36.70 27.96 -1.38
N GLU A 157 -35.77 28.90 -1.59
CA GLU A 157 -35.07 29.10 -2.87
C GLU A 157 -34.35 27.82 -3.29
N LYS A 158 -33.60 27.19 -2.38
CA LYS A 158 -32.82 25.97 -2.67
C LYS A 158 -33.69 24.73 -2.90
N LEU A 159 -34.85 24.64 -2.24
CA LEU A 159 -35.81 23.54 -2.47
C LEU A 159 -36.43 23.58 -3.87
N CYS A 160 -36.45 24.74 -4.52
CA CYS A 160 -36.92 24.93 -5.89
C CYS A 160 -35.83 24.65 -6.95
N GLU A 161 -34.55 24.63 -6.58
CA GLU A 161 -33.46 24.24 -7.47
C GLU A 161 -33.44 22.70 -7.68
N PRO A 162 -33.04 22.21 -8.87
CA PRO A 162 -32.68 20.80 -9.06
C PRO A 162 -31.59 20.39 -8.06
N LEU A 163 -31.68 19.17 -7.51
CA LEU A 163 -30.77 18.74 -6.45
C LEU A 163 -29.31 18.76 -6.93
N GLU A 164 -29.10 18.41 -8.20
CA GLU A 164 -27.81 18.39 -8.88
C GLU A 164 -27.15 19.78 -8.91
N GLU A 165 -27.92 20.86 -9.05
CA GLU A 165 -27.42 22.24 -9.07
C GLU A 165 -27.10 22.76 -7.67
N VAL A 166 -27.89 22.34 -6.66
CA VAL A 166 -27.57 22.59 -5.24
C VAL A 166 -26.30 21.85 -4.86
N GLU A 167 -26.12 20.63 -5.35
CA GLU A 167 -24.96 19.78 -5.06
C GLU A 167 -23.66 20.28 -5.68
N LYS A 168 -23.70 20.86 -6.90
CA LYS A 168 -22.53 21.50 -7.50
C LYS A 168 -21.96 22.64 -6.63
N LYS A 169 -22.81 23.26 -5.81
CA LYS A 169 -22.47 24.39 -4.92
C LYS A 169 -22.04 23.95 -3.52
N LEU A 170 -22.23 22.68 -3.15
CA LEU A 170 -21.69 22.12 -1.91
C LEU A 170 -20.16 22.30 -1.90
N ALA A 171 -19.60 22.71 -0.75
CA ALA A 171 -18.18 22.52 -0.50
C ALA A 171 -17.83 21.07 -0.90
N PRO A 172 -16.72 20.84 -1.63
CA PRO A 172 -16.44 19.55 -2.26
C PRO A 172 -16.68 18.46 -1.24
N ALA A 173 -17.72 17.65 -1.49
CA ALA A 173 -18.18 16.62 -0.57
C ALA A 173 -16.96 15.87 -0.03
N GLU A 174 -16.95 15.60 1.28
CA GLU A 174 -15.84 14.90 1.91
C GLU A 174 -15.56 13.61 1.13
N LYS A 175 -14.44 13.60 0.41
CA LYS A 175 -14.08 12.52 -0.48
C LYS A 175 -13.95 11.23 0.33
N GLY A 176 -14.65 10.19 -0.10
CA GLY A 176 -14.62 8.88 0.55
C GLY A 176 -13.53 7.97 0.03
N LEU A 177 -13.47 6.76 0.57
CA LEU A 177 -12.69 5.66 0.01
C LEU A 177 -12.89 5.49 -1.53
N PRO A 178 -14.11 5.56 -2.09
CA PRO A 178 -14.32 5.50 -3.54
C PRO A 178 -13.63 6.61 -4.33
N ASP A 179 -13.72 7.86 -3.84
CA ASP A 179 -13.20 9.06 -4.52
C ASP A 179 -11.68 9.24 -4.34
N LEU A 180 -11.09 8.52 -3.37
CA LEU A 180 -9.68 8.58 -3.01
C LEU A 180 -8.96 7.31 -3.48
N THR A 181 -8.68 6.38 -2.57
CA THR A 181 -7.79 5.25 -2.82
C THR A 181 -8.30 4.34 -3.93
N LEU A 182 -9.62 4.09 -4.02
CA LEU A 182 -10.15 3.23 -5.08
C LEU A 182 -10.03 3.89 -6.45
N ALA A 183 -10.38 5.17 -6.59
CA ALA A 183 -10.16 5.92 -7.82
C ALA A 183 -8.67 5.98 -8.22
N ALA A 184 -7.76 6.12 -7.25
CA ALA A 184 -6.33 6.08 -7.50
C ALA A 184 -5.87 4.70 -8.01
N LEU A 185 -6.41 3.62 -7.45
CA LEU A 185 -6.13 2.25 -7.87
C LEU A 185 -6.72 1.92 -9.24
N GLU A 186 -7.96 2.34 -9.54
CA GLU A 186 -8.56 2.17 -10.86
C GLU A 186 -7.80 2.95 -11.93
N ARG A 187 -7.31 4.14 -11.62
CA ARG A 187 -6.41 4.88 -12.53
C ARG A 187 -5.12 4.12 -12.77
N ALA A 188 -4.51 3.54 -11.73
CA ALA A 188 -3.20 2.90 -11.82
C ALA A 188 -3.22 1.46 -12.34
N LEU A 189 -4.30 0.69 -12.12
CA LEU A 189 -4.44 -0.73 -12.49
C LEU A 189 -5.47 -0.97 -13.59
N GLY A 190 -6.35 0.00 -13.84
CA GLY A 190 -7.46 -0.11 -14.79
C GLY A 190 -8.75 -0.64 -14.18
N PRO A 191 -9.79 -0.88 -15.01
CA PRO A 191 -11.13 -1.27 -14.57
C PRO A 191 -11.17 -2.59 -13.76
N GLY A 192 -10.16 -3.45 -13.92
CA GLY A 192 -10.01 -4.71 -13.20
C GLY A 192 -9.33 -4.60 -11.82
N ALA A 193 -9.05 -3.40 -11.31
CA ALA A 193 -8.31 -3.17 -10.07
C ALA A 193 -8.84 -4.00 -8.88
N HIS A 194 -10.16 -4.07 -8.72
CA HIS A 194 -10.86 -4.81 -7.66
C HIS A 194 -10.42 -6.28 -7.53
N LYS A 195 -10.01 -6.93 -8.63
CA LYS A 195 -9.57 -8.34 -8.62
C LYS A 195 -8.30 -8.57 -7.80
N ARG A 196 -7.48 -7.54 -7.64
CA ARG A 196 -6.21 -7.57 -6.88
C ARG A 196 -6.30 -6.83 -5.55
N CYS A 197 -7.50 -6.45 -5.11
CA CYS A 197 -7.71 -5.62 -3.93
C CYS A 197 -8.71 -6.26 -2.96
N LEU A 198 -8.50 -6.04 -1.66
CA LEU A 198 -9.48 -6.24 -0.59
C LEU A 198 -9.56 -4.99 0.29
N ILE A 199 -10.73 -4.70 0.83
CA ILE A 199 -11.00 -3.55 1.68
C ILE A 199 -11.25 -4.06 3.09
N PHE A 200 -10.30 -3.85 3.99
CA PHE A 200 -10.39 -4.22 5.39
C PHE A 200 -11.01 -3.08 6.20
N VAL A 201 -12.21 -3.32 6.70
CA VAL A 201 -12.98 -2.38 7.51
C VAL A 201 -13.01 -2.88 8.95
N SER A 202 -12.70 -2.01 9.91
CA SER A 202 -12.76 -2.35 11.33
C SER A 202 -14.16 -2.81 11.75
N HIS A 203 -14.28 -3.91 12.50
CA HIS A 203 -15.55 -4.39 13.05
C HIS A 203 -16.26 -3.36 13.93
N THR A 204 -15.52 -2.50 14.63
CA THR A 204 -16.10 -1.41 15.45
C THR A 204 -16.39 -0.13 14.68
N ASP A 205 -16.26 -0.12 13.35
CA ASP A 205 -16.54 1.06 12.56
C ASP A 205 -18.06 1.28 12.47
N ALA A 206 -18.56 2.41 12.97
CA ALA A 206 -19.98 2.73 12.91
C ALA A 206 -20.50 2.71 11.45
N ALA A 207 -19.67 3.13 10.49
CA ALA A 207 -20.02 3.07 9.07
C ALA A 207 -20.14 1.64 8.54
N TRP A 208 -19.41 0.68 9.13
CA TRP A 208 -19.61 -0.74 8.82
C TRP A 208 -20.95 -1.21 9.36
N SER A 209 -21.20 -1.05 10.66
CA SER A 209 -22.42 -1.54 11.32
C SER A 209 -23.70 -0.95 10.73
N SER A 210 -23.66 0.31 10.26
CA SER A 210 -24.82 0.95 9.63
C SER A 210 -24.96 0.67 8.13
N GLY A 211 -24.12 -0.20 7.55
CA GLY A 211 -24.16 -0.52 6.11
C GLY A 211 -23.65 0.58 5.17
N GLN A 212 -22.95 1.60 5.70
CA GLN A 212 -22.51 2.74 4.91
C GLN A 212 -21.50 2.35 3.82
N TYR A 213 -20.56 1.46 4.13
CA TYR A 213 -19.64 0.96 3.12
C TYR A 213 -20.37 0.25 1.97
N ALA A 214 -21.42 -0.52 2.26
CA ALA A 214 -22.20 -1.22 1.23
C ALA A 214 -22.96 -0.25 0.31
N ALA A 215 -23.47 0.87 0.85
CA ALA A 215 -24.15 1.89 0.05
C ALA A 215 -23.18 2.73 -0.79
N ALA A 216 -22.02 3.07 -0.23
CA ALA A 216 -21.03 3.91 -0.91
C ALA A 216 -20.22 3.14 -1.96
N LEU A 217 -19.94 1.85 -1.72
CA LEU A 217 -19.22 1.00 -2.65
C LEU A 217 -20.18 0.38 -3.66
N LYS A 218 -19.99 0.69 -4.94
CA LYS A 218 -20.70 -0.02 -6.02
C LYS A 218 -20.06 -1.39 -6.24
N ARG A 219 -20.83 -2.37 -6.73
CA ARG A 219 -20.24 -3.59 -7.26
C ARG A 219 -19.27 -3.25 -8.41
N PRO A 220 -18.11 -3.92 -8.51
CA PRO A 220 -17.71 -5.10 -7.72
C PRO A 220 -17.00 -4.78 -6.39
N TRP A 221 -16.73 -3.52 -6.04
CA TRP A 221 -15.97 -3.16 -4.83
C TRP A 221 -16.67 -3.56 -3.52
N ALA A 222 -18.00 -3.49 -3.48
CA ALA A 222 -18.78 -3.95 -2.32
C ALA A 222 -18.47 -5.41 -1.94
N ASP A 223 -18.23 -6.27 -2.94
CA ASP A 223 -17.97 -7.71 -2.72
C ASP A 223 -16.52 -7.98 -2.25
N ARG A 224 -15.69 -6.93 -2.20
CA ARG A 224 -14.28 -6.97 -1.77
C ARG A 224 -14.06 -6.51 -0.33
N VAL A 225 -15.13 -6.20 0.41
CA VAL A 225 -15.05 -5.83 1.83
C VAL A 225 -14.78 -7.06 2.70
N VAL A 226 -13.86 -6.91 3.64
CA VAL A 226 -13.50 -7.87 4.67
C VAL A 226 -13.58 -7.16 6.02
N VAL A 227 -14.23 -7.79 6.99
CA VAL A 227 -14.27 -7.26 8.35
C VAL A 227 -12.94 -7.58 9.05
N GLY A 228 -12.34 -6.56 9.63
CA GLY A 228 -11.08 -6.63 10.34
C GLY A 228 -11.15 -6.00 11.72
N VAL A 229 -10.03 -5.48 12.22
CA VAL A 229 -9.89 -5.04 13.61
C VAL A 229 -9.61 -3.54 13.73
N ARG A 230 -10.10 -2.93 14.81
CA ARG A 230 -9.82 -1.53 15.10
C ARG A 230 -8.33 -1.33 15.36
N GLY A 231 -7.73 -0.27 14.80
CA GLY A 231 -6.33 0.08 15.02
C GLY A 231 -5.48 -0.04 13.76
N ALA A 232 -4.74 1.00 13.36
CA ALA A 232 -3.97 0.98 12.10
C ALA A 232 -2.95 -0.16 12.08
N HIS A 233 -2.23 -0.30 13.18
CA HIS A 233 -1.20 -1.29 13.42
C HIS A 233 -1.79 -2.71 13.61
N LEU A 234 -2.87 -2.83 14.40
CA LEU A 234 -3.60 -4.10 14.58
C LEU A 234 -4.21 -4.60 13.28
N GLN A 235 -4.74 -3.70 12.44
CA GLN A 235 -5.30 -4.06 11.14
C GLN A 235 -4.23 -4.61 10.20
N VAL A 236 -3.01 -4.07 10.23
CA VAL A 236 -1.86 -4.62 9.47
C VAL A 236 -1.50 -6.01 9.96
N ARG A 237 -1.41 -6.20 11.28
CA ARG A 237 -1.16 -7.50 11.89
C ARG A 237 -2.24 -8.51 11.50
N PHE A 238 -3.52 -8.14 11.62
CA PHE A 238 -4.65 -8.98 11.23
C PHE A 238 -4.60 -9.37 9.75
N ILE A 239 -4.25 -8.42 8.87
CA ILE A 239 -4.06 -8.72 7.44
C ILE A 239 -2.91 -9.71 7.23
N GLU A 240 -1.78 -9.55 7.95
CA GLU A 240 -0.66 -10.49 7.87
C GLU A 240 -1.04 -11.88 8.39
N GLU A 241 -1.72 -11.96 9.54
CA GLU A 241 -2.22 -13.22 10.13
C GLU A 241 -3.26 -13.90 9.23
N ALA A 242 -4.08 -13.13 8.52
CA ALA A 242 -5.06 -13.66 7.58
C ALA A 242 -4.44 -14.17 6.26
N ALA A 243 -3.25 -13.72 5.90
CA ALA A 243 -2.60 -14.07 4.64
C ALA A 243 -1.73 -15.33 4.78
N PRO A 244 -1.61 -16.19 3.74
CA PRO A 244 -0.70 -17.33 3.80
C PRO A 244 0.78 -16.91 3.96
N ALA A 245 1.55 -17.65 4.74
CA ALA A 245 3.00 -17.46 4.86
C ALA A 245 3.70 -17.39 3.48
N GLY A 246 4.64 -16.47 3.34
CA GLY A 246 5.37 -16.25 2.10
C GLY A 246 4.65 -15.43 1.03
N SER A 247 3.35 -15.17 1.18
CA SER A 247 2.59 -14.34 0.23
C SER A 247 3.04 -12.88 0.26
N HIS A 248 2.89 -12.20 -0.88
CA HIS A 248 3.23 -10.78 -1.01
C HIS A 248 1.97 -9.91 -0.87
N ILE A 249 1.86 -9.23 0.26
CA ILE A 249 0.74 -8.32 0.56
C ILE A 249 1.20 -6.87 0.48
N VAL A 250 0.39 -6.03 -0.15
CA VAL A 250 0.59 -4.58 -0.22
C VAL A 250 -0.44 -3.91 0.67
N ILE A 251 -0.02 -3.14 1.65
CA ILE A 251 -0.91 -2.38 2.53
C ILE A 251 -1.06 -0.97 1.99
N MET A 252 -2.30 -0.47 1.96
CA MET A 252 -2.61 0.91 1.59
C MET A 252 -3.60 1.56 2.56
N ASP A 253 -3.43 2.87 2.79
CA ASP A 253 -4.42 3.67 3.50
C ASP A 253 -5.60 4.05 2.60
N ASP A 254 -6.73 4.40 3.22
CA ASP A 254 -8.00 4.74 2.57
C ASP A 254 -8.11 6.18 2.03
N ASN A 255 -7.07 6.99 2.20
CA ASN A 255 -7.06 8.40 1.86
C ASN A 255 -5.96 8.81 0.86
N ILE A 256 -5.59 7.91 -0.04
CA ILE A 256 -4.62 8.17 -1.12
C ILE A 256 -5.34 8.78 -2.31
N GLU A 257 -4.98 10.00 -2.69
CA GLU A 257 -5.58 10.68 -3.85
C GLU A 257 -4.94 10.25 -5.17
N LYS A 258 -3.62 10.05 -5.14
CA LYS A 258 -2.83 9.68 -6.33
C LYS A 258 -1.69 8.78 -5.91
N LEU A 259 -1.42 7.77 -6.73
CA LEU A 259 -0.14 7.07 -6.73
C LEU A 259 0.70 7.77 -7.77
N VAL A 260 1.87 8.26 -7.40
CA VAL A 260 2.68 9.08 -8.29
C VAL A 260 4.06 8.46 -8.49
N VAL A 261 4.61 8.71 -9.67
CA VAL A 261 6.00 8.42 -10.04
C VAL A 261 6.67 9.69 -10.52
N GLU A 262 7.95 9.82 -10.24
CA GLU A 262 8.80 10.89 -10.78
C GLU A 262 8.80 10.91 -12.32
N VAL A 263 8.67 12.10 -12.90
CA VAL A 263 8.79 12.35 -14.35
C VAL A 263 10.22 12.09 -14.81
N PRO A 264 10.45 11.23 -15.83
CA PRO A 264 11.78 10.83 -16.25
C PRO A 264 12.48 11.80 -17.23
N ASP A 265 11.82 12.88 -17.64
CA ASP A 265 12.23 13.69 -18.79
C ASP A 265 12.03 15.20 -18.50
N ASP A 266 13.12 15.95 -18.49
CA ASP A 266 13.10 17.41 -18.26
C ASP A 266 12.30 18.17 -19.32
N ALA A 267 12.17 17.66 -20.55
CA ALA A 267 11.32 18.27 -21.56
C ALA A 267 9.84 18.15 -21.20
N ILE A 268 9.43 17.01 -20.61
CA ILE A 268 8.08 16.83 -20.08
C ILE A 268 7.85 17.79 -18.91
N VAL A 269 8.81 17.87 -17.98
CA VAL A 269 8.76 18.82 -16.85
C VAL A 269 8.63 20.26 -17.36
N ALA A 270 9.45 20.66 -18.33
CA ALA A 270 9.43 22.01 -18.93
C ALA A 270 8.09 22.31 -19.60
N LYS A 271 7.53 21.35 -20.36
CA LYS A 271 6.20 21.47 -20.95
C LYS A 271 5.11 21.61 -19.88
N GLN A 272 5.18 20.85 -18.80
CA GLN A 272 4.22 20.95 -17.69
C GLN A 272 4.33 22.29 -16.96
N LYS A 273 5.54 22.81 -16.76
CA LYS A 273 5.78 24.15 -16.22
C LYS A 273 5.22 25.25 -17.12
N ALA A 274 5.46 25.16 -18.42
CA ALA A 274 4.91 26.10 -19.41
C ALA A 274 3.37 26.07 -19.42
N ALA A 275 2.76 24.93 -19.10
CA ALA A 275 1.32 24.78 -18.92
C ALA A 275 0.80 25.20 -17.52
N GLY A 276 1.65 25.76 -16.64
CA GLY A 276 1.25 26.22 -15.30
C GLY A 276 1.00 25.10 -14.27
N ILE A 277 1.45 23.87 -14.54
CA ILE A 277 1.26 22.74 -13.62
C ILE A 277 2.27 22.86 -12.46
N GLN A 278 1.79 23.06 -11.24
CA GLN A 278 2.64 23.20 -10.05
C GLN A 278 3.43 21.92 -9.71
N ASP A 279 2.77 20.74 -9.75
CA ASP A 279 3.38 19.44 -9.43
C ASP A 279 4.07 18.78 -10.65
N CYS A 280 4.83 19.57 -11.42
CA CYS A 280 5.42 19.18 -12.72
C CYS A 280 6.54 18.12 -12.68
N TYR A 281 6.93 17.65 -11.49
CA TYR A 281 8.00 16.66 -11.32
C TYR A 281 7.49 15.23 -11.11
N THR A 282 6.16 15.06 -11.04
CA THR A 282 5.54 13.76 -10.80
C THR A 282 4.34 13.56 -11.70
N LEU A 283 4.09 12.32 -12.09
CA LEU A 283 2.91 11.90 -12.84
C LEU A 283 2.10 10.91 -12.03
N PRO A 284 0.75 11.04 -12.02
CA PRO A 284 -0.10 9.97 -11.52
C PRO A 284 0.12 8.70 -12.33
N LEU A 285 0.26 7.56 -11.66
CA LEU A 285 0.28 6.26 -12.31
C LEU A 285 -1.02 6.05 -13.10
N SER A 286 -0.87 5.63 -14.35
CA SER A 286 -1.96 5.38 -15.30
C SER A 286 -1.77 4.00 -15.92
N TRP A 287 -2.83 3.21 -15.96
CA TRP A 287 -2.81 1.92 -16.65
C TRP A 287 -2.70 2.07 -18.17
N LYS A 288 -3.05 3.24 -18.72
CA LYS A 288 -2.96 3.56 -20.14
C LYS A 288 -1.55 4.04 -20.53
N ASP A 289 -0.88 4.70 -19.60
CA ASP A 289 0.38 5.42 -19.84
C ASP A 289 1.48 4.82 -18.97
N SER A 290 1.84 3.57 -19.24
CA SER A 290 2.98 2.93 -18.57
C SER A 290 4.28 3.48 -19.14
N MET A 291 5.04 4.20 -18.33
CA MET A 291 6.40 4.62 -18.69
C MET A 291 7.41 3.60 -18.16
N SER A 292 8.33 3.17 -19.01
CA SER A 292 9.47 2.40 -18.53
C SER A 292 10.24 3.22 -17.50
N PRO A 293 10.71 2.63 -16.39
CA PRO A 293 11.62 3.31 -15.48
C PRO A 293 12.86 3.87 -16.19
N LEU A 294 13.28 3.24 -17.29
CA LEU A 294 14.42 3.60 -18.14
C LEU A 294 14.03 4.43 -19.37
N TRP A 295 12.85 5.07 -19.36
CA TRP A 295 12.42 5.98 -20.42
C TRP A 295 13.50 7.00 -20.81
N GLY A 296 13.60 7.30 -22.11
CA GLY A 296 14.58 8.24 -22.67
C GLY A 296 16.01 7.69 -22.80
N THR A 297 16.36 6.59 -22.12
CA THR A 297 17.74 6.06 -22.15
C THR A 297 18.05 5.14 -23.34
N GLY A 298 17.02 4.67 -24.06
CA GLY A 298 17.16 3.58 -25.03
C GLY A 298 17.45 2.21 -24.39
N LEU A 299 17.32 2.10 -23.06
CA LEU A 299 17.51 0.87 -22.31
C LEU A 299 16.17 0.26 -21.88
N GLN A 300 16.18 -1.06 -21.72
CA GLN A 300 15.13 -1.88 -21.13
C GLN A 300 15.69 -2.67 -19.94
N ALA A 301 14.86 -2.86 -18.92
CA ALA A 301 15.20 -3.68 -17.77
C ALA A 301 14.95 -5.15 -18.12
N VAL A 302 15.98 -5.99 -18.06
CA VAL A 302 15.89 -7.42 -18.38
C VAL A 302 16.56 -8.23 -17.29
N GLN A 303 15.93 -9.33 -16.88
CA GLN A 303 16.51 -10.22 -15.89
C GLN A 303 17.81 -10.86 -16.41
N GLU A 304 18.81 -10.94 -15.52
CA GLU A 304 20.06 -11.68 -15.73
C GLU A 304 19.74 -13.15 -16.03
N SER A 305 20.41 -13.74 -17.03
CA SER A 305 20.17 -15.15 -17.38
C SER A 305 20.75 -16.08 -16.31
N GLU A 306 20.20 -17.29 -16.22
CA GLU A 306 20.69 -18.34 -15.33
C GLU A 306 22.20 -18.60 -15.52
N VAL A 307 22.68 -18.62 -16.77
CA VAL A 307 24.11 -18.77 -17.10
C VAL A 307 24.95 -17.66 -16.49
N LEU A 308 24.50 -16.40 -16.57
CA LEU A 308 25.24 -15.28 -15.99
C LEU A 308 25.24 -15.34 -14.46
N CYS A 309 24.12 -15.73 -13.85
CA CYS A 309 24.03 -15.95 -12.41
C CYS A 309 25.03 -17.03 -11.95
N PHE A 310 25.10 -18.14 -12.69
CA PHE A 310 26.06 -19.22 -12.48
C PHE A 310 27.51 -18.73 -12.61
N LEU A 311 27.85 -18.08 -13.72
CA LEU A 311 29.20 -17.59 -13.96
C LEU A 311 29.63 -16.56 -12.92
N ARG A 312 28.72 -15.67 -12.48
CA ARG A 312 29.00 -14.69 -11.43
C ARG A 312 29.22 -15.32 -10.06
N SER A 313 28.59 -16.45 -9.79
CA SER A 313 28.79 -17.21 -8.55
C SER A 313 30.18 -17.84 -8.48
N LEU A 314 30.75 -18.23 -9.62
CA LEU A 314 32.10 -18.79 -9.71
C LEU A 314 33.19 -17.72 -9.87
N CYS A 315 32.86 -16.60 -10.50
CA CYS A 315 33.79 -15.53 -10.82
C CYS A 315 33.26 -14.19 -10.27
N PRO A 316 33.61 -13.82 -9.03
CA PRO A 316 33.18 -12.56 -8.42
C PRO A 316 33.56 -11.31 -9.22
N GLU A 317 34.59 -11.37 -10.07
CA GLU A 317 34.94 -10.28 -11.01
C GLU A 317 33.84 -9.98 -12.03
N LEU A 318 33.00 -10.96 -12.37
CA LEU A 318 31.79 -10.75 -13.16
C LEU A 318 30.70 -9.99 -12.38
N ALA A 319 30.92 -9.64 -11.12
CA ALA A 319 30.13 -8.61 -10.46
C ALA A 319 30.44 -7.20 -11.03
N ARG A 320 31.61 -7.00 -11.66
CA ARG A 320 31.98 -5.75 -12.35
C ARG A 320 31.32 -5.71 -13.73
N TRP A 321 30.52 -4.69 -13.97
CA TRP A 321 29.71 -4.53 -15.17
C TRP A 321 30.45 -4.73 -16.50
N LYS A 322 31.65 -4.14 -16.65
CA LYS A 322 32.42 -4.22 -17.90
C LYS A 322 32.68 -5.67 -18.32
N ALA A 323 32.99 -6.55 -17.36
CA ALA A 323 33.21 -7.96 -17.62
C ALA A 323 31.88 -8.69 -17.88
N THR A 324 30.84 -8.41 -17.09
CA THR A 324 29.49 -8.98 -17.27
C THR A 324 28.94 -8.72 -18.67
N ARG A 325 29.02 -7.48 -19.15
CA ARG A 325 28.49 -7.06 -20.46
C ARG A 325 29.17 -7.78 -21.62
N GLN A 326 30.49 -7.99 -21.54
CA GLN A 326 31.24 -8.71 -22.58
C GLN A 326 30.87 -10.20 -22.63
N VAL A 327 30.82 -10.86 -21.47
CA VAL A 327 30.39 -12.27 -21.37
C VAL A 327 28.96 -12.42 -21.86
N GLU A 328 28.07 -11.56 -21.40
CA GLU A 328 26.66 -11.57 -21.77
C GLU A 328 26.44 -11.40 -23.28
N ALA A 329 27.12 -10.42 -23.89
CA ALA A 329 27.04 -10.19 -25.34
C ALA A 329 27.54 -11.41 -26.11
N ALA A 330 28.65 -12.03 -25.67
CA ALA A 330 29.17 -13.24 -26.27
C ALA A 330 28.18 -14.42 -26.16
N LEU A 331 27.63 -14.67 -24.97
CA LEU A 331 26.62 -15.70 -24.73
C LEU A 331 25.39 -15.48 -25.61
N ARG A 332 24.91 -14.24 -25.72
CA ARG A 332 23.74 -13.88 -26.53
C ARG A 332 23.98 -14.10 -28.02
N ASN A 333 25.12 -13.63 -28.54
CA ASN A 333 25.49 -13.83 -29.95
C ASN A 333 25.60 -15.33 -30.28
N ALA A 334 26.03 -16.13 -29.31
CA ALA A 334 26.07 -17.59 -29.43
C ALA A 334 24.73 -18.29 -29.12
N LYS A 335 23.65 -17.55 -28.83
CA LYS A 335 22.32 -18.05 -28.44
C LYS A 335 22.33 -18.99 -27.20
N VAL A 336 23.27 -18.76 -26.28
CA VAL A 336 23.46 -19.52 -25.03
C VAL A 336 22.75 -18.81 -23.87
N GLY A 337 21.45 -19.05 -23.76
CA GLY A 337 20.59 -18.41 -22.74
C GLY A 337 20.37 -19.20 -21.45
N SER A 338 20.67 -20.50 -21.43
CA SER A 338 20.39 -21.41 -20.30
C SER A 338 21.62 -22.22 -19.91
N LEU A 339 21.66 -22.68 -18.66
CA LEU A 339 22.80 -23.45 -18.16
C LEU A 339 23.01 -24.74 -18.97
N LYS A 340 21.91 -25.43 -19.32
CA LYS A 340 21.92 -26.59 -20.22
C LYS A 340 22.60 -26.32 -21.56
N LYS A 341 22.32 -25.17 -22.20
CA LYS A 341 22.98 -24.79 -23.46
C LYS A 341 24.45 -24.48 -23.26
N PHE A 342 24.83 -23.91 -22.12
CA PHE A 342 26.23 -23.63 -21.80
C PHE A 342 27.03 -24.91 -21.54
N GLN A 343 26.43 -25.90 -20.87
CA GLN A 343 27.02 -27.23 -20.61
C GLN A 343 27.25 -28.06 -21.89
N ALA A 344 26.42 -27.85 -22.90
CA ALA A 344 26.52 -28.52 -24.19
C ALA A 344 27.62 -27.93 -25.10
N LEU A 345 28.27 -26.82 -24.71
CA LEU A 345 29.36 -26.25 -25.49
C LEU A 345 30.61 -27.14 -25.40
N SER A 346 31.39 -27.18 -26.49
CA SER A 346 32.74 -27.73 -26.42
C SER A 346 33.62 -26.85 -25.52
N PRO A 347 34.68 -27.41 -24.90
CA PRO A 347 35.62 -26.63 -24.10
C PRO A 347 36.18 -25.42 -24.84
N GLN A 348 36.53 -25.56 -26.13
CA GLN A 348 37.06 -24.46 -26.95
C GLN A 348 36.02 -23.35 -27.14
N ARG A 349 34.76 -23.72 -27.44
CA ARG A 349 33.68 -22.74 -27.64
C ARG A 349 33.36 -22.00 -26.34
N ALA A 350 33.27 -22.71 -25.21
CA ALA A 350 33.06 -22.09 -23.90
C ALA A 350 34.20 -21.13 -23.52
N GLN A 351 35.46 -21.53 -23.74
CA GLN A 351 36.62 -20.67 -23.53
C GLN A 351 36.63 -19.43 -24.44
N GLY A 352 36.13 -19.56 -25.68
CA GLY A 352 35.96 -18.45 -26.61
C GLY A 352 34.91 -17.44 -26.13
N LEU A 353 33.76 -17.91 -25.61
CA LEU A 353 32.72 -17.04 -25.05
C LEU A 353 33.17 -16.31 -23.79
N LEU A 354 34.05 -16.92 -23.01
CA LEU A 354 34.56 -16.37 -21.75
C LEU A 354 35.91 -15.66 -21.90
N ARG A 355 36.35 -15.30 -23.11
CA ARG A 355 37.70 -14.76 -23.39
C ARG A 355 38.12 -13.54 -22.57
N CYS A 356 37.17 -12.79 -22.02
CA CYS A 356 37.45 -11.67 -21.13
C CYS A 356 37.84 -12.09 -19.70
N LEU A 357 37.74 -13.38 -19.37
CA LEU A 357 38.22 -13.97 -18.12
C LEU A 357 39.60 -14.60 -18.30
N SER A 358 40.37 -14.68 -17.22
CA SER A 358 41.67 -15.39 -17.22
C SER A 358 41.50 -16.87 -17.57
N ALA A 359 42.52 -17.48 -18.19
CA ALA A 359 42.48 -18.89 -18.62
C ALA A 359 42.11 -19.85 -17.48
N LYS A 360 42.68 -19.65 -16.28
CA LYS A 360 42.35 -20.41 -15.07
C LYS A 360 40.84 -20.38 -14.75
N LYS A 361 40.22 -19.20 -14.84
CA LYS A 361 38.79 -19.01 -14.56
C LYS A 361 37.91 -19.57 -15.66
N ARG A 362 38.30 -19.42 -16.93
CA ARG A 362 37.59 -20.05 -18.06
C ARG A 362 37.51 -21.57 -17.88
N LYS A 363 38.65 -22.20 -17.53
CA LYS A 363 38.73 -23.63 -17.24
C LYS A 363 37.87 -24.01 -16.04
N ALA A 364 37.92 -23.23 -14.96
CA ALA A 364 37.09 -23.45 -13.76
C ALA A 364 35.59 -23.35 -14.06
N CYS A 365 35.13 -22.32 -14.78
CA CYS A 365 33.72 -22.15 -15.15
C CYS A 365 33.20 -23.32 -16.00
N HIS A 366 33.99 -23.77 -16.98
CA HIS A 366 33.60 -24.90 -17.81
C HIS A 366 33.61 -26.23 -17.04
N ALA A 367 34.65 -26.48 -16.23
CA ALA A 367 34.74 -27.67 -15.38
C ALA A 367 33.58 -27.74 -14.38
N ALA A 368 33.26 -26.61 -13.73
CA ALA A 368 32.11 -26.53 -12.83
C ALA A 368 30.78 -26.74 -13.56
N ALA A 369 30.63 -26.20 -14.78
CA ALA A 369 29.42 -26.44 -15.57
C ALA A 369 29.26 -27.92 -15.95
N LYS A 370 30.34 -28.61 -16.32
CA LYS A 370 30.33 -30.05 -16.62
C LYS A 370 30.08 -30.91 -15.38
N GLY A 371 30.72 -30.58 -14.26
CA GLY A 371 30.51 -31.29 -12.98
C GLY A 371 29.11 -31.11 -12.37
N LEU A 372 28.29 -30.21 -12.93
CA LEU A 372 26.91 -29.98 -12.53
C LEU A 372 25.90 -30.93 -13.17
N GLU A 373 26.33 -31.87 -14.02
CA GLU A 373 25.44 -32.85 -14.65
C GLU A 373 24.73 -33.68 -13.55
N GLY A 374 23.42 -33.47 -13.39
CA GLY A 374 22.62 -34.08 -12.32
C GLY A 374 22.65 -33.39 -10.95
N ARG A 375 23.42 -32.30 -10.76
CA ARG A 375 23.61 -31.61 -9.46
C ARG A 375 23.32 -30.11 -9.47
N ILE A 376 22.61 -29.60 -10.47
CA ILE A 376 22.34 -28.15 -10.62
C ILE A 376 21.66 -27.57 -9.36
N SER A 377 20.81 -28.36 -8.70
CA SER A 377 20.14 -28.00 -7.44
C SER A 377 21.11 -27.74 -6.28
N ASP A 378 22.31 -28.31 -6.30
CA ASP A 378 23.27 -28.21 -5.20
C ASP A 378 24.07 -26.90 -5.23
N VAL A 379 24.12 -26.23 -6.40
CA VAL A 379 24.88 -24.99 -6.53
C VAL A 379 24.00 -23.82 -6.16
N LYS A 380 24.36 -23.16 -5.07
CA LYS A 380 23.76 -21.89 -4.65
C LYS A 380 24.11 -20.79 -5.66
N LEU A 381 23.27 -20.64 -6.67
CA LEU A 381 23.38 -19.56 -7.64
C LEU A 381 23.17 -18.21 -6.96
N SER A 382 23.91 -17.22 -7.40
CA SER A 382 23.65 -15.83 -7.07
C SER A 382 22.26 -15.42 -7.55
N ALA A 383 21.54 -14.64 -6.75
CA ALA A 383 20.24 -14.11 -7.15
C ALA A 383 20.36 -13.29 -8.45
N PRO A 384 19.45 -13.47 -9.42
CA PRO A 384 19.51 -12.77 -10.71
C PRO A 384 19.33 -11.27 -10.53
N ARG A 385 20.18 -10.47 -11.18
CA ARG A 385 20.04 -9.01 -11.20
C ARG A 385 19.10 -8.56 -12.31
N MET A 386 18.57 -7.34 -12.19
CA MET A 386 17.98 -6.64 -13.33
C MET A 386 19.08 -5.88 -14.08
N LEU A 387 19.26 -6.21 -15.36
CA LEU A 387 20.23 -5.57 -16.25
C LEU A 387 19.53 -4.50 -17.09
N ALA A 388 20.22 -3.39 -17.35
CA ALA A 388 19.77 -2.35 -18.26
C ALA A 388 20.43 -2.56 -19.63
N ARG A 389 19.65 -3.02 -20.61
CA ARG A 389 20.14 -3.42 -21.94
C ARG A 389 19.61 -2.47 -23.01
N PRO A 390 20.34 -2.23 -24.11
CA PRO A 390 19.73 -1.63 -25.29
C PRO A 390 18.47 -2.42 -25.69
N GLY A 391 17.39 -1.70 -25.93
CA GLY A 391 16.12 -2.27 -26.37
C GLY A 391 15.43 -1.32 -27.32
N GLU A 392 14.43 -1.83 -28.03
CA GLU A 392 13.54 -0.95 -28.79
C GLU A 392 12.91 0.05 -27.83
N ARG A 393 12.87 1.32 -28.24
CA ARG A 393 12.37 2.45 -27.42
C ARG A 393 10.90 2.29 -27.00
N THR A 394 10.21 1.23 -27.42
CA THR A 394 8.76 1.24 -27.61
C THR A 394 8.03 -0.05 -27.29
N SER A 395 8.64 -1.05 -26.63
CA SER A 395 7.80 -2.18 -26.16
C SER A 395 6.89 -1.67 -25.03
N LYS A 396 5.72 -1.14 -25.39
CA LYS A 396 4.64 -0.87 -24.45
C LYS A 396 4.31 -2.19 -23.79
N THR A 397 4.82 -2.40 -22.58
CA THR A 397 4.34 -3.47 -21.73
C THR A 397 2.84 -3.24 -21.57
N ARG A 398 2.02 -4.23 -21.93
CA ARG A 398 0.55 -4.13 -21.73
C ARG A 398 0.18 -4.06 -20.25
N GLU A 399 1.12 -4.37 -19.37
CA GLU A 399 0.91 -4.36 -17.94
C GLU A 399 1.06 -2.95 -17.33
N PRO A 400 0.12 -2.52 -16.47
CA PRO A 400 0.22 -1.25 -15.76
C PRO A 400 1.49 -1.13 -14.90
N GLU A 401 2.07 0.06 -14.83
CA GLU A 401 3.33 0.30 -14.10
C GLU A 401 3.24 -0.09 -12.61
N LEU A 402 2.07 0.10 -11.97
CA LEU A 402 1.86 -0.31 -10.59
C LEU A 402 2.00 -1.83 -10.40
N CYS A 403 1.47 -2.64 -11.33
CA CYS A 403 1.65 -4.09 -11.30
C CYS A 403 3.14 -4.48 -11.44
N GLN A 404 3.86 -3.80 -12.34
CA GLN A 404 5.28 -4.05 -12.56
C GLN A 404 6.10 -3.71 -11.32
N LEU A 405 5.80 -2.59 -10.66
CA LEU A 405 6.42 -2.20 -9.39
C LEU A 405 6.18 -3.25 -8.30
N ILE A 406 4.94 -3.68 -8.10
CA ILE A 406 4.61 -4.66 -7.05
C ILE A 406 5.31 -6.00 -7.34
N ARG A 407 5.23 -6.54 -8.57
CA ARG A 407 5.95 -7.79 -8.91
C ARG A 407 7.46 -7.64 -8.76
N ARG A 408 8.03 -6.50 -9.19
CA ARG A 408 9.45 -6.21 -9.00
C ARG A 408 9.81 -6.23 -7.51
N ALA A 409 9.01 -5.57 -6.67
CA ALA A 409 9.21 -5.58 -5.22
C ALA A 409 9.18 -7.00 -4.64
N GLY A 410 8.17 -7.82 -4.96
CA GLY A 410 8.08 -9.20 -4.46
C GLY A 410 9.28 -10.08 -4.88
N ARG A 411 9.74 -9.92 -6.13
CA ARG A 411 10.95 -10.62 -6.60
C ARG A 411 12.21 -10.17 -5.86
N GLU A 412 12.42 -8.86 -5.74
CA GLU A 412 13.59 -8.32 -5.02
C GLU A 412 13.55 -8.69 -3.53
N MET A 413 12.37 -8.74 -2.92
CA MET A 413 12.21 -9.23 -1.54
C MET A 413 12.72 -10.66 -1.37
N THR A 414 12.28 -11.54 -2.28
CA THR A 414 12.69 -12.95 -2.28
C THR A 414 14.19 -13.09 -2.52
N GLN A 415 14.73 -12.35 -3.48
CA GLN A 415 16.16 -12.39 -3.83
C GLN A 415 17.08 -11.84 -2.74
N GLN A 416 16.66 -10.79 -2.05
CA GLN A 416 17.47 -10.14 -1.01
C GLN A 416 17.26 -10.75 0.38
N GLY A 417 16.27 -11.64 0.52
CA GLY A 417 15.88 -12.21 1.81
C GLY A 417 15.30 -11.17 2.76
N VAL A 418 14.50 -10.23 2.23
CA VAL A 418 13.89 -9.14 3.01
C VAL A 418 12.37 -9.24 2.99
N HIS A 419 11.73 -8.79 4.05
CA HIS A 419 10.30 -8.98 4.30
C HIS A 419 9.50 -7.68 4.31
N LEU A 420 10.14 -6.53 4.10
CA LEU A 420 9.49 -5.22 3.98
C LEU A 420 10.02 -4.40 2.79
N TRP A 421 9.10 -3.77 2.06
CA TRP A 421 9.42 -2.69 1.13
C TRP A 421 8.47 -1.51 1.27
N GLY A 422 8.94 -0.34 0.85
CA GLY A 422 8.14 0.88 0.80
C GLY A 422 8.47 1.77 -0.38
N ILE A 423 7.81 2.91 -0.40
CA ILE A 423 8.02 4.00 -1.35
C ILE A 423 8.60 5.23 -0.63
N ASN A 424 8.78 6.33 -1.35
CA ASN A 424 9.18 7.59 -0.74
C ASN A 424 8.04 8.15 0.16
N PRO A 425 8.30 8.54 1.42
CA PRO A 425 7.27 9.10 2.31
C PRO A 425 6.75 10.48 1.88
N THR A 426 7.46 11.16 0.98
CA THR A 426 7.10 12.51 0.57
C THR A 426 6.96 12.61 -0.95
N ARG A 427 5.91 13.33 -1.36
CA ARG A 427 5.71 13.78 -2.73
C ARG A 427 6.52 15.03 -3.07
N ASN A 428 7.22 15.61 -2.10
CA ASN A 428 8.00 16.81 -2.32
C ASN A 428 9.05 16.53 -3.39
N HIS A 429 8.95 17.28 -4.49
CA HIS A 429 9.81 17.11 -5.64
C HIS A 429 11.29 17.22 -5.29
N TYR A 430 11.71 17.95 -4.24
CA TYR A 430 13.11 17.97 -3.82
C TYR A 430 13.65 16.60 -3.37
N PHE A 431 12.78 15.69 -2.92
CA PHE A 431 13.18 14.35 -2.47
C PHE A 431 12.96 13.27 -3.54
N LEU A 432 12.05 13.50 -4.49
CA LEU A 432 11.78 12.61 -5.62
C LEU A 432 12.65 12.94 -6.84
N LYS A 433 12.86 14.23 -7.12
CA LYS A 433 13.61 14.72 -8.29
C LYS A 433 15.04 14.21 -8.25
N GLY A 434 15.50 13.73 -9.38
CA GLY A 434 16.86 13.26 -9.58
C GLY A 434 17.05 11.81 -9.14
N ARG A 435 16.10 11.19 -8.41
CA ARG A 435 16.21 9.76 -8.07
C ARG A 435 16.14 8.88 -9.32
N GLY A 436 15.33 9.28 -10.28
CA GLY A 436 15.18 8.62 -11.56
C GLY A 436 16.34 8.92 -12.49
N ASP A 437 16.86 10.15 -12.46
CA ASP A 437 18.08 10.49 -13.20
C ASP A 437 19.27 9.70 -12.68
N ASP A 438 19.52 9.71 -11.37
CA ASP A 438 20.57 8.91 -10.72
C ASP A 438 20.45 7.43 -11.07
N MET A 439 19.22 6.91 -11.09
CA MET A 439 18.93 5.53 -11.48
C MET A 439 19.22 5.29 -12.96
N ARG A 440 18.80 6.19 -13.87
CA ARG A 440 19.04 6.10 -15.32
C ARG A 440 20.54 6.22 -15.65
N GLN A 441 21.25 7.14 -15.00
CA GLN A 441 22.68 7.34 -15.16
C GLN A 441 23.48 6.12 -14.67
N ARG A 442 23.07 5.53 -13.54
CA ARG A 442 23.63 4.24 -13.09
C ARG A 442 23.32 3.12 -14.06
N ALA A 443 22.11 3.06 -14.61
CA ALA A 443 21.76 2.08 -15.63
C ALA A 443 22.59 2.25 -16.92
N LEU A 444 22.88 3.48 -17.35
CA LEU A 444 23.72 3.75 -18.52
C LEU A 444 25.19 3.37 -18.27
N SER A 445 25.75 3.78 -17.13
CA SER A 445 27.17 3.60 -16.81
C SER A 445 27.49 2.17 -16.33
N GLN A 446 26.61 1.58 -15.52
CA GLN A 446 26.81 0.29 -14.87
C GLN A 446 25.95 -0.83 -15.47
N GLY A 447 25.05 -0.54 -16.41
CA GLY A 447 24.16 -1.54 -17.03
C GLY A 447 23.34 -2.37 -16.07
N ILE A 448 23.16 -1.89 -14.86
CA ILE A 448 22.36 -2.51 -13.81
C ILE A 448 21.17 -1.60 -13.61
N PHE A 449 19.98 -2.18 -13.70
CA PHE A 449 18.75 -1.50 -13.34
C PHE A 449 18.47 -1.74 -11.86
N GLN A 450 18.60 -0.70 -11.04
CA GLN A 450 18.26 -0.75 -9.63
C GLN A 450 17.53 0.54 -9.23
N ASP A 451 16.23 0.44 -9.01
CA ASP A 451 15.34 1.56 -8.70
C ASP A 451 14.89 1.61 -7.24
N PHE A 452 15.57 0.85 -6.38
CA PHE A 452 15.36 0.83 -4.95
C PHE A 452 16.65 1.12 -4.16
N SER A 453 16.48 1.61 -2.94
CA SER A 453 17.53 1.67 -1.92
C SER A 453 17.37 0.51 -0.95
N ASN A 454 18.48 -0.10 -0.53
CA ASN A 454 18.52 -1.10 0.53
C ASN A 454 18.90 -0.52 1.91
N ARG A 455 19.03 0.80 2.02
CA ARG A 455 19.48 1.50 3.24
C ARG A 455 18.32 1.78 4.17
N LEU A 456 18.61 1.77 5.47
CA LEU A 456 17.65 2.15 6.50
C LEU A 456 17.03 3.52 6.21
N GLY A 457 15.72 3.56 6.35
CA GLY A 457 14.93 4.77 6.50
C GLY A 457 13.46 4.43 6.39
N LEU A 458 12.62 5.42 6.70
CA LEU A 458 11.19 5.21 6.91
C LEU A 458 10.51 4.49 5.73
N VAL A 459 9.84 3.38 6.03
CA VAL A 459 8.85 2.75 5.15
C VAL A 459 7.49 3.34 5.50
N TYR A 460 6.99 4.18 4.60
CA TYR A 460 5.82 5.01 4.85
C TYR A 460 4.53 4.20 5.01
N GLY A 461 3.76 4.45 6.06
CA GLY A 461 2.55 3.70 6.38
C GLY A 461 1.42 3.78 5.35
N ALA A 462 1.44 4.76 4.44
CA ALA A 462 0.40 4.92 3.45
C ALA A 462 0.40 3.87 2.35
N TRP A 463 1.57 3.37 1.97
CA TRP A 463 1.71 2.41 0.88
C TRP A 463 3.07 1.71 1.00
N PHE A 464 3.00 0.44 1.40
CA PHE A 464 4.14 -0.44 1.57
C PHE A 464 3.73 -1.88 1.26
N GLY A 465 4.69 -2.79 1.16
CA GLY A 465 4.37 -4.21 1.08
C GLY A 465 5.24 -5.07 1.97
N ILE A 466 4.66 -6.19 2.36
CA ILE A 466 5.24 -7.18 3.25
C ILE A 466 5.24 -8.53 2.57
N ARG A 467 6.24 -9.34 2.91
CA ARG A 467 6.23 -10.77 2.66
C ARG A 467 5.83 -11.42 3.98
N VAL A 468 4.67 -12.06 3.99
CA VAL A 468 4.05 -12.57 5.21
C VAL A 468 4.95 -13.61 5.87
N THR A 469 5.21 -13.46 7.16
CA THR A 469 6.08 -14.40 7.91
C THR A 469 5.42 -15.01 9.12
N HIS A 470 4.38 -14.37 9.66
CA HIS A 470 3.77 -14.70 10.95
C HIS A 470 4.72 -14.67 12.15
N LYS A 471 5.88 -14.01 12.02
CA LYS A 471 6.87 -13.91 13.11
C LYS A 471 6.43 -12.82 14.11
N PRO A 472 6.09 -13.15 15.37
CA PRO A 472 5.57 -12.17 16.32
C PRO A 472 6.53 -11.03 16.64
N GLN A 473 7.85 -11.23 16.46
CA GLN A 473 8.84 -10.16 16.65
C GLN A 473 8.78 -9.03 15.61
N LEU A 474 8.13 -9.26 14.46
CA LEU A 474 7.95 -8.25 13.41
C LEU A 474 6.70 -7.39 13.63
N TYR A 475 5.77 -7.83 14.48
CA TYR A 475 4.57 -7.06 14.81
C TYR A 475 4.90 -5.85 15.67
N THR A 476 4.29 -4.72 15.33
CA THR A 476 4.33 -3.48 16.10
C THR A 476 3.64 -3.65 17.46
N ARG A 477 4.20 -3.03 18.50
CA ARG A 477 3.82 -3.16 19.91
C ARG A 477 3.57 -1.81 20.58
N GLN A 478 4.07 -0.71 20.02
CA GLN A 478 4.00 0.62 20.63
C GLN A 478 2.72 1.40 20.28
N GLY A 479 1.69 0.69 19.82
CA GLY A 479 0.42 1.27 19.43
C GLY A 479 0.38 1.74 17.97
N GLN A 480 -0.59 2.61 17.68
CA GLN A 480 -0.84 3.09 16.31
C GLN A 480 0.01 4.31 15.96
N ILE A 481 0.43 5.08 16.95
CA ILE A 481 1.28 6.25 16.73
C ILE A 481 2.71 5.73 16.54
N LYS A 482 3.37 6.18 15.46
CA LYS A 482 4.70 5.67 15.03
C LYS A 482 4.72 4.21 14.56
N ASP A 483 3.59 3.63 14.17
CA ASP A 483 3.53 2.23 13.67
C ASP A 483 4.47 2.00 12.47
N ASP A 484 4.63 3.01 11.60
CA ASP A 484 5.51 2.99 10.44
C ASP A 484 7.01 3.03 10.82
N VAL A 485 7.38 3.84 11.80
CA VAL A 485 8.73 3.90 12.37
C VAL A 485 9.08 2.57 13.03
N GLU A 486 8.18 2.06 13.89
CA GLU A 486 8.39 0.79 14.58
C GLU A 486 8.51 -0.37 13.58
N ARG A 487 7.59 -0.48 12.62
CA ARG A 487 7.63 -1.51 11.57
C ARG A 487 8.94 -1.43 10.78
N THR A 488 9.38 -0.23 10.42
CA THR A 488 10.68 -0.03 9.74
C THR A 488 11.83 -0.61 10.58
N LEU A 489 11.88 -0.28 11.87
CA LEU A 489 12.96 -0.72 12.76
C LEU A 489 12.94 -2.22 13.03
N ARG A 490 11.76 -2.82 13.24
CA ARG A 490 11.60 -4.27 13.47
C ARG A 490 12.09 -5.09 12.28
N TYR A 491 11.66 -4.74 11.07
CA TYR A 491 12.10 -5.44 9.86
C TYR A 491 13.58 -5.17 9.56
N TRP A 492 14.07 -3.94 9.79
CA TRP A 492 15.51 -3.66 9.67
C TRP A 492 16.34 -4.49 10.65
N HIS A 493 15.90 -4.60 11.90
CA HIS A 493 16.57 -5.40 12.92
C HIS A 493 16.62 -6.89 12.54
N HIS A 494 15.53 -7.40 11.93
CA HIS A 494 15.45 -8.79 11.49
C HIS A 494 16.27 -9.09 10.23
N ASP A 495 16.11 -8.26 9.18
CA ASP A 495 16.64 -8.54 7.85
C ASP A 495 18.01 -7.88 7.60
N GLY A 496 18.37 -6.89 8.41
CA GLY A 496 19.53 -6.00 8.18
C GLY A 496 19.39 -5.10 6.95
N LYS A 497 18.25 -5.16 6.25
CA LYS A 497 17.96 -4.49 4.98
C LYS A 497 16.46 -4.23 4.85
N LEU A 498 16.10 -3.27 4.02
CA LEU A 498 14.72 -3.04 3.58
C LEU A 498 14.75 -2.47 2.16
N LEU A 499 13.69 -2.63 1.37
CA LEU A 499 13.65 -2.05 0.02
C LEU A 499 12.85 -0.76 0.01
N ARG A 500 13.39 0.32 -0.55
CA ARG A 500 12.63 1.56 -0.80
C ARG A 500 12.70 1.95 -2.25
N PHE A 501 11.56 1.90 -2.94
CA PHE A 501 11.41 2.32 -4.32
C PHE A 501 11.28 3.85 -4.36
N THR A 502 12.42 4.53 -4.47
CA THR A 502 12.55 5.96 -4.16
C THR A 502 11.91 6.92 -5.15
N ARG A 503 11.45 6.41 -6.31
CA ARG A 503 10.82 7.19 -7.38
C ARG A 503 9.30 7.26 -7.26
N TYR A 504 8.71 6.45 -6.38
CA TYR A 504 7.28 6.36 -6.20
C TYR A 504 6.89 7.05 -4.89
N SER A 505 5.68 7.59 -4.84
CA SER A 505 5.07 8.16 -3.64
C SER A 505 3.56 7.99 -3.67
N ALA A 506 2.92 8.08 -2.51
CA ALA A 506 1.48 8.26 -2.39
C ALA A 506 1.18 9.73 -2.08
N ASP A 507 0.26 10.33 -2.83
CA ASP A 507 -0.23 11.67 -2.58
C ASP A 507 -1.46 11.62 -1.67
N LYS A 508 -1.42 12.44 -0.62
CA LYS A 508 -2.49 12.65 0.35
C LYS A 508 -2.75 14.14 0.57
N ASN A 509 -2.88 14.94 -0.49
CA ASN A 509 -3.04 16.40 -0.40
C ASN A 509 -3.98 16.90 0.70
N SER A 510 -5.12 16.24 0.87
CA SER A 510 -6.11 16.62 1.88
C SER A 510 -5.68 16.26 3.32
N PHE A 511 -4.67 15.40 3.47
CA PHE A 511 -4.21 14.78 4.73
C PHE A 511 -2.68 14.78 4.83
N ARG A 512 -2.09 15.95 5.16
CA ARG A 512 -0.64 16.08 5.35
C ARG A 512 -0.13 15.05 6.37
N PRO A 513 0.86 14.21 6.01
CA PRO A 513 1.41 13.19 6.91
C PRO A 513 2.05 13.83 8.15
N GLY A 514 1.94 13.19 9.31
CA GLY A 514 2.57 13.64 10.55
C GLY A 514 1.89 14.83 11.25
N GLN A 515 0.80 15.38 10.70
CA GLN A 515 0.00 16.40 11.37
C GLN A 515 -1.24 15.77 12.00
N PHE A 516 -1.32 15.83 13.32
CA PHE A 516 -2.52 15.43 14.05
C PHE A 516 -3.71 16.28 13.59
N GLY A 517 -4.80 15.62 13.17
CA GLY A 517 -6.04 16.27 12.76
C GLY A 517 -7.21 15.78 13.58
N CYS A 518 -7.57 16.49 14.66
CA CYS A 518 -8.69 16.17 15.56
C CYS A 518 -10.05 15.98 14.87
N LYS A 519 -10.20 16.45 13.63
CA LYS A 519 -11.47 16.43 12.87
C LYS A 519 -11.39 15.71 11.53
N LYS A 520 -10.26 15.08 11.21
CA LYS A 520 -10.01 14.58 9.85
C LYS A 520 -10.39 13.11 9.66
N GLY A 521 -11.11 12.49 10.61
CA GLY A 521 -11.41 11.05 10.59
C GLY A 521 -10.16 10.18 10.77
N GLY A 522 -10.32 8.86 10.64
CA GLY A 522 -9.24 7.89 10.86
C GLY A 522 -9.00 7.55 12.33
N ILE A 523 -8.05 6.66 12.57
CA ILE A 523 -7.97 5.90 13.83
C ILE A 523 -7.43 6.75 15.00
N SER A 524 -6.73 7.85 14.71
CA SER A 524 -6.31 8.84 15.71
C SER A 524 -7.37 9.90 16.04
N SER A 525 -8.54 9.89 15.39
CA SER A 525 -9.56 10.94 15.57
C SER A 525 -10.15 11.03 16.98
N SER A 526 -10.06 9.95 17.76
CA SER A 526 -10.56 9.88 19.14
C SER A 526 -9.58 10.36 20.22
N SER A 527 -8.31 10.63 19.89
CA SER A 527 -7.32 11.08 20.87
C SER A 527 -7.29 12.61 20.96
N SER A 528 -7.03 13.18 22.14
CA SER A 528 -6.70 14.61 22.24
C SER A 528 -5.28 14.90 21.70
N PRO A 529 -4.95 16.14 21.30
CA PRO A 529 -3.58 16.50 20.91
C PRO A 529 -2.54 16.13 21.99
N GLN A 530 -2.87 16.33 23.26
CA GLN A 530 -2.00 16.03 24.40
C GLN A 530 -1.79 14.53 24.56
N ALA A 531 -2.86 13.73 24.51
CA ALA A 531 -2.78 12.28 24.59
C ALA A 531 -1.98 11.70 23.41
N HIS A 532 -2.23 12.22 22.20
CA HIS A 532 -1.49 11.83 21.00
C HIS A 532 0.01 12.19 21.11
N GLY A 533 0.35 13.35 21.66
CA GLY A 533 1.74 13.75 21.92
C GLY A 533 2.42 12.83 22.93
N ALA A 534 1.75 12.56 24.06
CA ALA A 534 2.28 11.69 25.11
C ALA A 534 2.52 10.25 24.63
N GLU A 535 1.57 9.67 23.87
CA GLU A 535 1.73 8.35 23.25
C GLU A 535 2.86 8.37 22.21
N ALA A 536 2.97 9.40 21.37
CA ALA A 536 4.08 9.56 20.42
C ALA A 536 5.45 9.58 21.11
N ASP A 537 5.57 10.31 22.22
CA ASP A 537 6.81 10.45 22.97
C ASP A 537 7.18 9.15 23.71
N ALA A 538 6.20 8.48 24.30
CA ALA A 538 6.38 7.18 24.94
C ALA A 538 6.85 6.13 23.91
N ALA A 539 6.17 6.04 22.76
CA ALA A 539 6.57 5.15 21.66
C ALA A 539 7.99 5.47 21.17
N THR A 540 8.32 6.75 20.97
CA THR A 540 9.65 7.16 20.50
C THR A 540 10.75 6.76 21.49
N ARG A 541 10.54 6.93 22.80
CA ARG A 541 11.49 6.49 23.84
C ARG A 541 11.65 4.97 23.86
N ALA A 542 10.55 4.24 23.78
CA ALA A 542 10.57 2.77 23.73
C ALA A 542 11.34 2.25 22.50
N LEU A 543 11.14 2.88 21.33
CA LEU A 543 11.86 2.53 20.10
C LEU A 543 13.36 2.82 20.19
N VAL A 544 13.77 3.91 20.84
CA VAL A 544 15.21 4.19 21.06
C VAL A 544 15.82 3.21 22.05
N ALA A 545 15.07 2.80 23.09
CA ALA A 545 15.52 1.79 24.03
C ALA A 545 15.72 0.42 23.35
N GLU A 546 14.78 -0.01 22.50
CA GLU A 546 14.86 -1.30 21.79
C GLU A 546 15.85 -1.26 20.60
N PHE A 547 15.92 -0.15 19.86
CA PHE A 547 16.65 -0.04 18.59
C PHE A 547 17.73 1.05 18.58
N GLY A 548 18.33 1.35 19.74
CA GLY A 548 19.36 2.39 19.90
C GLY A 548 20.57 2.26 18.98
N ALA A 549 20.84 1.05 18.48
CA ALA A 549 21.89 0.78 17.48
C ALA A 549 21.59 1.41 16.10
N TYR A 550 20.34 1.74 15.80
CA TYR A 550 19.87 2.19 14.49
C TYR A 550 19.21 3.56 14.52
N ALA A 551 18.72 3.99 15.67
CA ALA A 551 18.02 5.25 15.83
C ALA A 551 18.32 5.90 17.18
N ARG A 552 18.29 7.23 17.20
CA ARG A 552 18.41 8.05 18.40
C ARG A 552 17.45 9.22 18.38
N LEU A 553 17.25 9.85 19.53
CA LEU A 553 16.54 11.12 19.61
C LEU A 553 17.32 12.22 18.87
N PRO A 554 16.62 13.19 18.25
CA PRO A 554 17.26 14.38 17.67
C PRO A 554 17.92 15.22 18.77
N ARG A 555 19.09 15.78 18.47
CA ARG A 555 19.77 16.77 19.30
C ARG A 555 19.18 18.16 19.05
N ALA A 556 19.48 19.11 19.92
CA ALA A 556 19.11 20.51 19.71
C ALA A 556 19.59 21.01 18.33
N GLY A 557 18.67 21.55 17.53
CA GLY A 557 18.94 22.04 16.18
C GLY A 557 18.82 21.00 15.06
N GLU A 558 18.77 19.70 15.36
CA GLU A 558 18.57 18.66 14.35
C GLU A 558 17.10 18.57 13.92
N ARG A 559 16.87 18.45 12.61
CA ARG A 559 15.55 18.21 12.06
C ARG A 559 15.30 16.71 11.96
N SER A 560 14.21 16.25 12.56
CA SER A 560 13.70 14.89 12.35
C SER A 560 12.35 14.93 11.66
N SER A 561 12.18 14.11 10.62
CA SER A 561 10.90 13.94 9.93
C SER A 561 9.94 12.99 10.65
N CYS A 562 10.43 12.17 11.58
CA CYS A 562 9.65 11.12 12.24
C CYS A 562 9.85 11.05 13.76
N GLY A 563 10.52 12.04 14.37
CA GLY A 563 10.86 12.06 15.79
C GLY A 563 12.16 11.33 16.15
N LEU A 564 12.79 10.66 15.17
CA LEU A 564 14.08 9.97 15.31
C LEU A 564 15.10 10.42 14.26
N ILE A 565 16.39 10.28 14.58
CA ILE A 565 17.50 10.35 13.64
C ILE A 565 18.00 8.92 13.40
N TRP A 566 18.04 8.51 12.13
CA TRP A 566 18.60 7.21 11.73
C TRP A 566 20.12 7.25 11.83
N THR A 567 20.72 6.34 12.61
CA THR A 567 22.17 6.23 12.76
C THR A 567 22.77 5.55 11.52
N PRO A 568 23.62 6.25 10.74
CA PRO A 568 24.21 5.69 9.51
C PRO A 568 25.15 4.51 9.82
N GLU A 569 25.24 3.56 8.88
CA GLU A 569 26.08 2.35 9.03
C GLU A 569 27.55 2.65 9.34
N VAL A 570 28.09 3.78 8.84
CA VAL A 570 29.48 4.20 9.05
C VAL A 570 29.79 4.48 10.53
N GLU A 571 28.79 4.83 11.33
CA GLU A 571 28.95 5.02 12.77
C GLU A 571 28.91 3.70 13.55
N ARG A 572 28.41 2.61 12.94
CA ARG A 572 28.28 1.30 13.60
C ARG A 572 29.58 0.48 13.57
N SER A 573 30.45 0.73 12.60
CA SER A 573 31.72 0.02 12.44
C SER A 573 32.87 0.60 13.26
N LYS A 574 32.66 1.73 13.95
CA LYS A 574 33.59 2.17 14.99
C LYS A 574 33.28 1.34 16.24
N PRO A 575 34.15 0.38 16.65
CA PRO A 575 33.99 -0.22 17.97
C PRO A 575 33.92 0.93 18.97
N ALA A 576 33.02 0.82 19.95
CA ALA A 576 33.00 1.74 21.07
C ALA A 576 34.41 1.76 21.64
N VAL A 577 35.18 2.81 21.33
CA VAL A 577 36.47 3.04 21.97
C VAL A 577 36.09 3.33 23.41
N SER A 578 36.15 2.29 24.24
CA SER A 578 36.18 2.45 25.68
C SER A 578 37.37 3.34 25.95
N ASP A 579 37.11 4.60 26.30
CA ASP A 579 38.14 5.56 26.63
C ASP A 579 38.90 5.04 27.86
N PRO A 580 40.13 4.53 27.75
CA PRO A 580 40.85 3.96 28.89
C PRO A 580 41.42 5.07 29.79
N LYS A 581 41.17 6.35 29.50
CA LYS A 581 41.73 7.50 30.24
C LYS A 581 40.79 8.10 31.28
N ALA A 582 39.67 7.47 31.60
CA ALA A 582 38.90 7.85 32.78
C ALA A 582 39.53 7.27 34.06
N LYS A 583 40.32 8.13 34.74
CA LYS A 583 40.71 8.08 36.16
C LYS A 583 41.80 7.08 36.57
N ARG A 584 43.06 7.49 36.37
CA ARG A 584 44.12 7.25 37.37
C ARG A 584 44.09 8.43 38.35
N VAL A 585 43.26 8.35 39.38
CA VAL A 585 43.35 9.24 40.55
C VAL A 585 44.66 8.91 41.24
N LYS A 586 45.63 9.84 41.18
CA LYS A 586 46.81 9.78 42.06
C LYS A 586 46.31 9.97 43.49
N ARG A 587 46.47 8.94 44.32
CA ARG A 587 46.51 9.13 45.78
C ARG A 587 47.79 9.90 46.08
N GLY A 588 47.62 11.17 46.46
CA GLY A 588 48.56 11.92 47.27
C GLY A 588 48.00 12.00 48.68
#